data_AF-A0A081B6D7-F1
#
_entry.id   AF-A0A081B6D7-F1
#
_cell.length_a   1.000
_cell.length_b   1.000
_cell.length_c   1.000
_cell.angle_alpha   90.00
_cell.angle_beta   90.00
_cell.angle_gamma   90.00
#
_symmetry.space_group_name_H-M   'P 1'
#
loop_
_entity.id
_entity.type
_entity.pdbx_description
1 polymer ?
#
loop_
_entity_poly.entity_id
_entity_poly.type
_entity_poly.pdbx_seq_one_letter_code
_entity_poly.pdbx_strand_id
1 'polypeptide(L)'
;MALADFQSLVSNLIRDYSGEIADADRDQALSLAVTRYSTDRPRTHIEAVLAGGTTALDLPQAWEENFSTLRALGIPGQGEIAGKVEQTITGTIIRTADTIRSGTNVHVSFTVQHVLDENDDTIPPADREAVASWAAALLLEQLASYYAGAKQSTIDADSVDWQSKSRDFAGRAARLRKLYQDHLGIDPKRNVPAAAVVDLNRPNSLGRSRLIKGRGRI
;
A
#
# COMPACT_ATOMS: atom_id res chain seq x y z
N MET A 1 13.16 -5.05 -18.71
CA MET A 1 12.06 -4.80 -19.67
C MET A 1 10.78 -4.31 -19.01
N ALA A 2 10.48 -4.68 -17.76
CA ALA A 2 9.19 -4.36 -17.16
C ALA A 2 8.96 -2.87 -16.88
N LEU A 3 9.96 -2.15 -16.33
CA LEU A 3 9.83 -0.71 -16.06
C LEU A 3 9.50 0.12 -17.32
N ALA A 4 10.15 -0.18 -18.45
CA ALA A 4 9.92 0.54 -19.72
C ALA A 4 8.48 0.38 -20.24
N ASP A 5 7.85 -0.78 -20.01
CA ASP A 5 6.46 -1.02 -20.38
C ASP A 5 5.52 -0.13 -19.54
N PHE A 6 5.78 -0.02 -18.24
CA PHE A 6 5.04 0.87 -17.34
C PHE A 6 5.21 2.36 -17.72
N GLN A 7 6.44 2.79 -17.98
CA GLN A 7 6.73 4.16 -18.45
C GLN A 7 5.97 4.47 -19.75
N SER A 8 5.95 3.52 -20.70
CA SER A 8 5.21 3.66 -21.97
C SER A 8 3.70 3.77 -21.72
N LEU A 9 3.15 2.94 -20.83
CA LEU A 9 1.73 2.97 -20.49
C LEU A 9 1.33 4.30 -19.82
N VAL A 10 2.13 4.77 -18.86
CA VAL A 10 1.93 6.06 -18.20
C VAL A 10 1.97 7.22 -19.21
N SER A 11 2.97 7.23 -20.11
CA SER A 11 3.07 8.23 -21.18
C SER A 11 1.83 8.25 -22.07
N ASN A 12 1.31 7.07 -22.43
CA ASN A 12 0.09 6.93 -23.23
C ASN A 12 -1.17 7.40 -22.51
N LEU A 13 -1.25 7.26 -21.19
CA LEU A 13 -2.39 7.70 -20.37
C LEU A 13 -2.41 9.22 -20.20
N ILE A 14 -1.25 9.86 -20.07
CA ILE A 14 -1.14 11.30 -19.86
C ILE A 14 -1.27 12.05 -21.20
N ARG A 15 -0.56 11.56 -22.23
CA ARG A 15 -0.39 12.24 -23.53
C ARG A 15 0.06 13.69 -23.35
N ASP A 16 1.18 13.88 -22.65
CA ASP A 16 1.79 15.19 -22.49
C ASP A 16 2.46 15.62 -23.81
N TYR A 17 1.69 16.31 -24.67
CA TYR A 17 2.21 16.87 -25.91
C TYR A 17 3.08 18.12 -25.71
N SER A 18 3.01 18.73 -24.52
CA SER A 18 3.77 19.94 -24.17
C SER A 18 5.17 19.63 -23.65
N GLY A 19 5.43 18.38 -23.22
CA GLY A 19 6.73 17.96 -22.70
C GLY A 19 7.09 18.60 -21.36
N GLU A 20 6.08 18.97 -20.57
CA GLU A 20 6.25 19.57 -19.24
C GLU A 20 6.68 18.53 -18.20
N ILE A 21 6.45 17.23 -18.44
CA ILE A 21 6.82 16.13 -17.55
C ILE A 21 8.17 15.53 -17.95
N ALA A 22 9.16 15.68 -17.09
CA ALA A 22 10.46 15.05 -17.25
C ALA A 22 10.39 13.53 -16.98
N ASP A 23 11.33 12.77 -17.53
CA ASP A 23 11.40 11.32 -17.31
C ASP A 23 11.54 10.98 -15.81
N ALA A 24 12.33 11.78 -15.08
CA ALA A 24 12.51 11.63 -13.64
C ALA A 24 11.20 11.78 -12.82
N ASP A 25 10.30 12.67 -13.24
CA ASP A 25 9.00 12.84 -12.59
C ASP A 25 8.14 11.59 -12.79
N ARG A 26 8.24 10.94 -13.97
CA ARG A 26 7.53 9.69 -14.25
C ARG A 26 8.03 8.55 -13.39
N ASP A 27 9.34 8.43 -13.23
CA ASP A 27 9.96 7.39 -12.41
C ASP A 27 9.59 7.56 -10.93
N GLN A 28 9.56 8.81 -10.45
CA GLN A 28 9.07 9.11 -9.10
C GLN A 28 7.59 8.77 -8.93
N ALA A 29 6.74 9.14 -9.90
CA ALA A 29 5.31 8.83 -9.85
C ALA A 29 5.03 7.31 -9.88
N LEU A 30 5.80 6.56 -10.68
CA LEU A 30 5.76 5.09 -10.68
C LEU A 30 6.19 4.51 -9.34
N SER A 31 7.31 4.99 -8.77
CA SER A 31 7.79 4.53 -7.46
C SER A 31 6.73 4.73 -6.37
N LEU A 32 6.09 5.91 -6.33
CA LEU A 32 5.00 6.20 -5.39
C LEU A 32 3.77 5.32 -5.64
N ALA A 33 3.44 5.03 -6.90
CA ALA A 33 2.35 4.12 -7.25
C ALA A 33 2.63 2.69 -6.79
N VAL A 34 3.87 2.21 -6.91
CA VAL A 34 4.28 0.88 -6.43
C VAL A 34 4.21 0.79 -4.91
N THR A 35 4.66 1.82 -4.18
CA THR A 35 4.51 1.87 -2.71
C THR A 35 3.04 1.84 -2.29
N ARG A 36 2.18 2.61 -2.99
CA ARG A 36 0.73 2.60 -2.72
C ARG A 36 0.11 1.23 -2.98
N TYR A 37 0.42 0.65 -4.14
CA TYR A 37 -0.05 -0.68 -4.52
C TYR A 37 0.41 -1.76 -3.54
N SER A 38 1.66 -1.68 -3.07
CA SER A 38 2.19 -2.59 -2.05
C SER A 38 1.43 -2.48 -0.73
N THR A 39 0.96 -1.29 -0.37
CA THR A 39 0.13 -1.09 0.82
C THR A 39 -1.27 -1.70 0.65
N ASP A 40 -1.89 -1.49 -0.52
CA ASP A 40 -3.26 -1.93 -0.79
C ASP A 40 -3.33 -3.45 -1.06
N ARG A 41 -2.31 -4.02 -1.72
CA ARG A 41 -2.20 -5.44 -2.06
C ARG A 41 -0.76 -5.92 -1.88
N PRO A 42 -0.30 -6.18 -0.64
CA PRO A 42 1.07 -6.60 -0.37
C PRO A 42 1.37 -7.99 -0.94
N ARG A 43 2.62 -8.20 -1.35
CA ARG A 43 3.11 -9.51 -1.79
C ARG A 43 3.34 -10.40 -0.57
N THR A 44 3.02 -11.69 -0.68
CA THR A 44 3.42 -12.68 0.32
C THR A 44 4.76 -13.30 -0.08
N HIS A 45 5.71 -13.33 0.85
CA HIS A 45 7.01 -13.98 0.70
C HIS A 45 7.16 -15.07 1.77
N ILE A 46 7.87 -16.14 1.42
CA ILE A 46 8.14 -17.25 2.31
C ILE A 46 9.64 -17.43 2.37
N GLU A 47 10.20 -17.33 3.57
CA GLU A 47 11.63 -17.51 3.83
C GLU A 47 11.83 -18.59 4.91
N ALA A 48 12.87 -19.40 4.77
CA ALA A 48 13.22 -20.40 5.77
C ALA A 48 14.20 -19.80 6.79
N VAL A 49 13.78 -19.72 8.05
CA VAL A 49 14.60 -19.25 9.16
C VAL A 49 14.98 -20.42 10.06
N LEU A 50 16.27 -20.48 10.44
CA LEU A 50 16.79 -21.52 11.33
C LEU A 50 16.41 -21.25 12.79
N ALA A 51 15.77 -22.20 13.43
CA ALA A 51 15.47 -22.10 14.86
C ALA A 51 16.73 -22.29 15.73
N GLY A 52 16.92 -21.39 16.70
CA GLY A 52 18.04 -21.43 17.64
C GLY A 52 17.89 -22.40 18.82
N GLY A 53 16.78 -23.16 18.91
CA GLY A 53 16.50 -23.99 20.09
C GLY A 53 15.73 -23.29 21.21
N THR A 54 15.15 -22.11 20.93
CA THR A 54 14.37 -21.32 21.90
C THR A 54 12.97 -21.04 21.37
N THR A 55 12.17 -20.27 22.10
CA THR A 55 10.87 -19.74 21.64
C THR A 55 11.02 -18.43 20.83
N ALA A 56 12.23 -17.93 20.68
CA ALA A 56 12.55 -16.75 19.88
C ALA A 56 13.16 -17.20 18.54
N LEU A 57 12.58 -16.70 17.46
CA LEU A 57 13.06 -16.84 16.10
C LEU A 57 13.47 -15.46 15.59
N ASP A 58 14.61 -15.41 14.91
CA ASP A 58 15.08 -14.19 14.25
C ASP A 58 14.13 -13.81 13.10
N LEU A 59 14.15 -12.53 12.73
CA LEU A 59 13.37 -12.07 11.59
C LEU A 59 14.00 -12.58 10.28
N PRO A 60 13.17 -12.90 9.27
CA PRO A 60 13.63 -13.16 7.91
C PRO A 60 14.50 -12.02 7.36
N GLN A 61 15.45 -12.33 6.48
CA GLN A 61 16.33 -11.33 5.88
C GLN A 61 15.55 -10.31 5.04
N ALA A 62 14.51 -10.76 4.33
CA ALA A 62 13.66 -9.87 3.52
C ALA A 62 12.59 -9.13 4.35
N TRP A 63 12.65 -9.19 5.69
CA TRP A 63 11.71 -8.49 6.56
C TRP A 63 11.92 -6.97 6.48
N GLU A 64 10.85 -6.24 6.18
CA GLU A 64 10.86 -4.79 6.11
C GLU A 64 10.22 -4.18 7.36
N GLU A 65 10.98 -3.36 8.08
CA GLU A 65 10.46 -2.63 9.23
C GLU A 65 9.28 -1.73 8.84
N ASN A 66 8.23 -1.73 9.66
CA ASN A 66 7.01 -0.93 9.47
C ASN A 66 6.14 -1.29 8.25
N PHE A 67 6.48 -2.33 7.49
CA PHE A 67 5.65 -2.82 6.38
C PHE A 67 5.31 -4.31 6.54
N SER A 68 6.30 -5.14 6.89
CA SER A 68 6.10 -6.57 6.97
C SER A 68 5.19 -6.97 8.12
N THR A 69 4.23 -7.84 7.81
CA THR A 69 3.29 -8.44 8.75
C THR A 69 3.40 -9.95 8.64
N LEU A 70 3.45 -10.63 9.79
CA LEU A 70 3.48 -12.09 9.83
C LEU A 70 2.14 -12.64 9.38
N ARG A 71 2.16 -13.57 8.42
CA ARG A 71 0.96 -14.25 7.90
C ARG A 71 0.80 -15.63 8.50
N ALA A 72 1.83 -16.45 8.41
CA ALA A 72 1.83 -17.82 8.89
C ALA A 72 3.25 -18.27 9.20
N LEU A 73 3.36 -19.25 10.09
CA LEU A 73 4.61 -19.95 10.38
C LEU A 73 4.36 -21.43 10.16
N GLY A 74 5.27 -22.14 9.51
CA GLY A 74 5.13 -23.57 9.30
C GLY A 74 6.46 -24.30 9.37
N ILE A 75 6.43 -25.55 9.82
CA ILE A 75 7.58 -26.44 9.75
C ILE A 75 7.29 -27.47 8.66
N PRO A 76 8.17 -27.61 7.64
CA PRO A 76 8.00 -28.62 6.60
C PRO A 76 7.80 -30.02 7.19
N GLY A 77 6.69 -30.67 6.84
CA GLY A 77 6.35 -32.02 7.31
C GLY A 77 5.64 -32.09 8.66
N GLN A 78 5.55 -30.99 9.43
CA GLN A 78 4.80 -30.94 10.71
C GLN A 78 3.56 -30.06 10.65
N GLY A 79 3.51 -29.08 9.74
CA GLY A 79 2.37 -28.21 9.54
C GLY A 79 2.56 -26.80 10.09
N GLU A 80 1.45 -26.08 10.26
CA GLU A 80 1.44 -24.69 10.72
C GLU A 80 1.64 -24.61 12.24
N ILE A 81 2.40 -23.60 12.68
CA ILE A 81 2.69 -23.31 14.08
C ILE A 81 2.23 -21.90 14.44
N ALA A 82 1.82 -21.71 15.69
CA ALA A 82 1.44 -20.39 16.17
C ALA A 82 2.67 -19.56 16.57
N GLY A 83 2.68 -18.30 16.15
CA GLY A 83 3.65 -17.32 16.61
C GLY A 83 3.20 -15.90 16.35
N LYS A 84 3.87 -14.95 16.99
CA LYS A 84 3.57 -13.52 16.90
C LYS A 84 4.86 -12.71 16.83
N VAL A 85 4.80 -11.58 16.15
CA VAL A 85 5.89 -10.60 16.17
C VAL A 85 5.83 -9.85 17.50
N GLU A 86 6.96 -9.74 18.18
CA GLU A 86 7.08 -9.06 19.47
C GLU A 86 8.28 -8.11 19.45
N GLN A 87 8.06 -6.87 19.88
CA GLN A 87 9.14 -5.91 20.09
C GLN A 87 9.73 -6.12 21.48
N THR A 88 11.03 -6.39 21.53
CA THR A 88 11.80 -6.50 22.78
C THR A 88 12.76 -5.31 22.91
N ILE A 89 13.36 -5.15 24.09
CA ILE A 89 14.34 -4.08 24.36
C ILE A 89 15.56 -4.19 23.43
N THR A 90 15.88 -5.41 22.95
CA THR A 90 17.04 -5.70 22.11
C THR A 90 16.72 -5.66 20.62
N GLY A 91 15.43 -5.65 20.24
CA GLY A 91 14.99 -5.68 18.85
C GLY A 91 13.67 -6.42 18.67
N THR A 92 13.21 -6.49 17.42
CA THR A 92 11.99 -7.20 17.06
C THR A 92 12.31 -8.67 16.76
N ILE A 93 11.52 -9.59 17.32
CA ILE A 93 11.66 -11.03 17.12
C ILE A 93 10.30 -11.67 16.81
N ILE A 94 10.33 -12.89 16.28
CA ILE A 94 9.14 -13.73 16.19
C ILE A 94 9.13 -14.66 17.40
N ARG A 95 8.11 -14.54 18.26
CA ARG A 95 7.89 -15.44 19.38
C ARG A 95 6.96 -16.57 18.99
N THR A 96 7.44 -17.81 19.07
CA THR A 96 6.66 -19.02 18.86
C THR A 96 6.00 -19.46 20.17
N ALA A 97 4.88 -20.19 20.08
CA ALA A 97 4.20 -20.71 21.27
C ALA A 97 5.05 -21.76 22.00
N ASP A 98 5.68 -22.65 21.23
CA ASP A 98 6.50 -23.74 21.73
C ASP A 98 7.97 -23.56 21.34
N THR A 99 8.87 -24.18 22.10
CA THR A 99 10.31 -24.23 21.78
C THR A 99 10.53 -25.15 20.59
N ILE A 100 11.14 -24.60 19.53
CA ILE A 100 11.49 -25.37 18.33
C ILE A 100 12.89 -25.93 18.48
N ARG A 101 13.09 -27.19 18.10
CA ARG A 101 14.41 -27.84 18.13
C ARG A 101 15.43 -27.03 17.31
N SER A 102 16.62 -26.83 17.88
CA SER A 102 17.72 -26.15 17.19
C SER A 102 18.05 -26.81 15.85
N GLY A 103 18.27 -26.00 14.82
CA GLY A 103 18.57 -26.46 13.45
C GLY A 103 17.34 -26.84 12.61
N THR A 104 16.13 -26.63 13.11
CA THR A 104 14.89 -26.83 12.33
C THR A 104 14.63 -25.61 11.44
N ASN A 105 14.34 -25.85 10.16
CA ASN A 105 13.90 -24.79 9.24
C ASN A 105 12.43 -24.47 9.47
N VAL A 106 12.15 -23.24 9.88
CA VAL A 106 10.79 -22.71 10.00
C VAL A 106 10.51 -21.85 8.77
N HIS A 107 9.50 -22.22 8.00
CA HIS A 107 9.00 -21.40 6.90
C HIS A 107 8.16 -20.26 7.47
N VAL A 108 8.68 -19.04 7.34
CA VAL A 108 8.01 -17.82 7.77
C VAL A 108 7.35 -17.21 6.55
N SER A 109 6.02 -17.11 6.57
CA SER A 109 5.23 -16.42 5.55
C SER A 109 4.88 -15.03 6.05
N PHE A 110 5.27 -14.00 5.29
CA PHE A 110 5.11 -12.59 5.68
C PHE A 110 4.86 -11.70 4.47
N THR A 111 4.42 -10.46 4.72
CA THR A 111 4.21 -9.47 3.65
C THR A 111 5.49 -8.70 3.31
N VAL A 112 5.72 -8.46 2.03
CA VAL A 112 6.83 -7.64 1.49
C VAL A 112 6.32 -6.68 0.41
N GLN A 113 7.06 -5.61 0.14
CA GLN A 113 6.68 -4.68 -0.91
C GLN A 113 6.83 -5.32 -2.30
N HIS A 114 6.07 -4.81 -3.26
CA HIS A 114 6.29 -5.12 -4.66
C HIS A 114 7.53 -4.38 -5.16
N VAL A 115 8.28 -5.05 -6.04
CA VAL A 115 9.45 -4.49 -6.71
C VAL A 115 9.11 -4.30 -8.18
N LEU A 116 9.46 -3.13 -8.70
CA LEU A 116 9.40 -2.79 -10.11
C LEU A 116 10.67 -2.02 -10.46
N ASP A 117 11.59 -2.69 -11.15
CA ASP A 117 12.80 -2.08 -11.69
C ASP A 117 13.07 -2.58 -13.13
N GLU A 118 14.26 -2.32 -13.66
CA GLU A 118 14.62 -2.72 -15.02
C GLU A 118 14.66 -4.24 -15.21
N ASN A 119 14.94 -4.99 -14.16
CA ASN A 119 15.22 -6.44 -14.14
C ASN A 119 14.09 -7.25 -13.50
N ASP A 120 13.47 -6.71 -12.45
CA ASP A 120 12.48 -7.39 -11.61
C ASP A 120 11.10 -6.70 -11.69
N ASP A 121 10.07 -7.51 -11.89
CA ASP A 121 8.66 -7.10 -11.81
C ASP A 121 7.88 -8.14 -11.04
N THR A 122 7.40 -7.72 -9.88
CA THR A 122 6.62 -8.59 -8.98
C THR A 122 5.15 -8.24 -9.00
N ILE A 123 4.71 -7.31 -9.85
CA ILE A 123 3.32 -6.87 -9.99
C ILE A 123 2.60 -7.82 -10.96
N PRO A 124 1.46 -8.40 -10.57
CA PRO A 124 0.71 -9.28 -11.46
C PRO A 124 0.32 -8.54 -12.77
N PRO A 125 0.39 -9.21 -13.94
CA PRO A 125 0.04 -8.59 -15.22
C PRO A 125 -1.36 -7.94 -15.25
N ALA A 126 -2.32 -8.53 -14.53
CA ALA A 126 -3.68 -8.03 -14.42
C ALA A 126 -3.79 -6.67 -13.69
N ASP A 127 -2.82 -6.34 -12.85
CA ASP A 127 -2.84 -5.13 -12.01
C ASP A 127 -1.96 -4.01 -12.57
N ARG A 128 -1.26 -4.24 -13.70
CA ARG A 128 -0.34 -3.27 -14.32
C ARG A 128 -1.04 -1.98 -14.72
N GLU A 129 -2.21 -2.09 -15.34
CA GLU A 129 -3.00 -0.92 -15.77
C GLU A 129 -3.44 -0.08 -14.57
N ALA A 130 -3.77 -0.72 -13.45
CA ALA A 130 -4.16 -0.02 -12.23
C ALA A 130 -2.99 0.81 -11.68
N VAL A 131 -1.81 0.20 -11.51
CA VAL A 131 -0.61 0.89 -10.98
C VAL A 131 -0.20 2.05 -11.90
N ALA A 132 -0.21 1.84 -13.21
CA ALA A 132 0.09 2.90 -14.17
C ALA A 132 -0.98 4.01 -14.18
N SER A 133 -2.26 3.68 -13.98
CA SER A 133 -3.34 4.67 -13.83
C SER A 133 -3.13 5.54 -12.60
N TRP A 134 -2.66 4.96 -11.49
CA TRP A 134 -2.33 5.72 -10.29
C TRP A 134 -1.14 6.67 -10.52
N ALA A 135 -0.05 6.17 -11.13
CA ALA A 135 1.10 6.99 -11.48
C ALA A 135 0.72 8.15 -12.42
N ALA A 136 -0.05 7.87 -13.47
CA ALA A 136 -0.57 8.88 -14.38
C ALA A 136 -1.48 9.91 -13.68
N ALA A 137 -2.27 9.49 -12.69
CA ALA A 137 -3.09 10.41 -11.90
C ALA A 137 -2.27 11.39 -11.04
N LEU A 138 -1.11 10.96 -10.52
CA LEU A 138 -0.19 11.85 -9.79
C LEU A 138 0.40 12.92 -10.73
N LEU A 139 0.84 12.49 -11.91
CA LEU A 139 1.42 13.39 -12.92
C LEU A 139 0.39 14.39 -13.48
N LEU A 140 -0.85 13.93 -13.72
CA LEU A 140 -1.94 14.81 -14.13
C LEU A 140 -2.31 15.83 -13.05
N GLU A 141 -2.16 15.51 -11.76
CA GLU A 141 -2.31 16.50 -10.69
C GLU A 141 -1.20 17.53 -10.69
N GLN A 142 0.05 17.12 -10.89
CA GLN A 142 1.16 18.07 -11.01
C GLN A 142 0.93 19.04 -12.18
N LEU A 143 0.49 18.53 -13.34
CA LEU A 143 0.10 19.36 -14.49
C LEU A 143 -1.08 20.29 -14.16
N ALA A 144 -2.10 19.79 -13.46
CA ALA A 144 -3.23 20.61 -13.04
C ALA A 144 -2.79 21.76 -12.13
N SER A 145 -1.88 21.49 -11.18
CA SER A 145 -1.29 22.50 -10.30
C SER A 145 -0.42 23.50 -11.06
N TYR A 146 0.36 23.05 -12.04
CA TYR A 146 1.16 23.92 -12.90
C TYR A 146 0.27 24.92 -13.67
N TYR A 147 -0.75 24.43 -14.38
CA TYR A 147 -1.65 25.30 -15.13
C TYR A 147 -2.59 26.13 -14.26
N ALA A 148 -2.84 25.74 -13.01
CA ALA A 148 -3.57 26.58 -12.05
C ALA A 148 -2.77 27.83 -11.64
N GLY A 149 -1.43 27.74 -11.63
CA GLY A 149 -0.53 28.85 -11.30
C GLY A 149 -0.27 29.81 -12.47
N ALA A 150 -0.59 29.42 -13.71
CA ALA A 150 -0.40 30.26 -14.88
C ALA A 150 -1.37 31.44 -14.87
N LYS A 151 -0.85 32.68 -14.79
CA LYS A 151 -1.67 33.90 -14.85
C LYS A 151 -2.26 34.09 -16.24
N GLN A 152 -3.56 34.31 -16.31
CA GLN A 152 -4.24 34.65 -17.56
C GLN A 152 -3.78 36.03 -18.07
N SER A 153 -3.47 36.12 -19.36
CA SER A 153 -3.24 37.40 -20.04
C SER A 153 -4.57 38.13 -20.20
N THR A 154 -4.67 39.37 -19.70
CA THR A 154 -5.87 40.23 -19.77
C THR A 154 -6.08 40.91 -21.12
N ILE A 155 -5.23 40.64 -22.13
CA ILE A 155 -5.32 41.24 -23.46
C ILE A 155 -5.96 40.22 -24.43
N ASP A 156 -7.15 40.58 -24.90
CA ASP A 156 -8.18 39.70 -25.46
C ASP A 156 -8.14 39.63 -27.00
N ALA A 157 -7.07 39.06 -27.56
CA ALA A 157 -7.01 38.82 -29.02
C ALA A 157 -6.52 37.43 -29.44
N ASP A 158 -5.84 36.68 -28.56
CA ASP A 158 -5.47 35.28 -28.81
C ASP A 158 -5.07 34.61 -27.48
N SER A 159 -5.99 34.60 -26.50
CA SER A 159 -5.69 34.04 -25.17
C SER A 159 -6.01 32.55 -25.11
N VAL A 160 -5.00 31.73 -24.81
CA VAL A 160 -5.16 30.30 -24.53
C VAL A 160 -5.87 30.17 -23.17
N ASP A 161 -6.98 29.42 -23.10
CA ASP A 161 -7.71 29.17 -21.86
C ASP A 161 -6.95 28.15 -20.98
N TRP A 162 -6.07 28.65 -20.11
CA TRP A 162 -5.29 27.84 -19.18
C TRP A 162 -6.11 27.30 -18.00
N GLN A 163 -7.22 27.97 -17.63
CA GLN A 163 -8.05 27.58 -16.50
C GLN A 163 -8.86 26.31 -16.81
N SER A 164 -9.38 26.20 -18.03
CA SER A 164 -10.05 24.97 -18.49
C SER A 164 -9.08 23.79 -18.53
N LYS A 165 -7.83 23.99 -18.98
CA LYS A 165 -6.79 22.95 -18.97
C LYS A 165 -6.52 22.39 -17.57
N SER A 166 -6.33 23.26 -16.57
CA SER A 166 -6.11 22.82 -15.18
C SER A 166 -7.26 21.94 -14.68
N ARG A 167 -8.52 22.35 -14.94
CA ARG A 167 -9.72 21.58 -14.53
C ARG A 167 -9.81 20.24 -15.26
N ASP A 168 -9.48 20.20 -16.55
CA ASP A 168 -9.52 18.98 -17.36
C ASP A 168 -8.49 17.95 -16.88
N PHE A 169 -7.26 18.39 -16.57
CA PHE A 169 -6.23 17.52 -16.00
C PHE A 169 -6.63 16.97 -14.63
N ALA A 170 -7.17 17.83 -13.74
CA ALA A 170 -7.69 17.38 -12.44
C ALA A 170 -8.84 16.37 -12.60
N GLY A 171 -9.76 16.59 -13.54
CA GLY A 171 -10.86 15.67 -13.84
C GLY A 171 -10.38 14.31 -14.36
N ARG A 172 -9.37 14.31 -15.25
CA ARG A 172 -8.72 13.08 -15.73
C ARG A 172 -8.00 12.33 -14.61
N ALA A 173 -7.27 13.04 -13.74
CA ALA A 173 -6.58 12.46 -12.59
C ALA A 173 -7.58 11.76 -11.65
N ALA A 174 -8.70 12.42 -11.32
CA ALA A 174 -9.75 11.83 -10.49
C ALA A 174 -10.35 10.55 -11.11
N ARG A 175 -10.57 10.53 -12.44
CA ARG A 175 -11.05 9.35 -13.15
C ARG A 175 -10.06 8.18 -13.08
N LEU A 176 -8.77 8.43 -13.26
CA LEU A 176 -7.75 7.38 -13.20
C LEU A 176 -7.59 6.81 -11.78
N ARG A 177 -7.66 7.65 -10.74
CA ARG A 177 -7.70 7.16 -9.34
C ARG A 177 -8.91 6.28 -9.09
N LYS A 178 -10.06 6.66 -9.62
CA LYS A 178 -11.27 5.86 -9.51
C LYS A 178 -11.09 4.50 -10.18
N LEU A 179 -10.51 4.45 -11.39
CA LEU A 179 -10.23 3.16 -12.06
C LEU A 179 -9.31 2.26 -11.24
N TYR A 180 -8.26 2.82 -10.62
CA TYR A 180 -7.40 2.07 -9.70
C TYR A 180 -8.17 1.50 -8.51
N GLN A 181 -8.99 2.33 -7.85
CA GLN A 181 -9.80 1.92 -6.71
C GLN A 181 -10.84 0.86 -7.10
N ASP A 182 -11.54 1.06 -8.21
CA ASP A 182 -12.55 0.14 -8.75
C ASP A 182 -11.91 -1.21 -9.11
N HIS A 183 -10.71 -1.20 -9.72
CA HIS A 183 -9.96 -2.43 -10.06
C HIS A 183 -9.56 -3.24 -8.83
N LEU A 184 -9.12 -2.56 -7.77
CA LEU A 184 -8.77 -3.22 -6.50
C LEU A 184 -10.00 -3.54 -5.63
N GLY A 185 -11.20 -3.15 -6.06
CA GLY A 185 -12.43 -3.29 -5.26
C GLY A 185 -12.41 -2.44 -3.98
N ILE A 186 -11.60 -1.39 -3.93
CA ILE A 186 -11.50 -0.47 -2.80
C ILE A 186 -12.66 0.52 -2.92
N ASP A 187 -13.67 0.37 -2.08
CA ASP A 187 -14.72 1.39 -1.96
C ASP A 187 -14.24 2.52 -1.04
N PRO A 188 -14.00 3.74 -1.55
CA PRO A 188 -13.55 4.86 -0.73
C PRO A 188 -14.57 5.25 0.35
N LYS A 189 -15.86 4.92 0.17
CA LYS A 189 -16.92 5.17 1.16
C LYS A 189 -17.01 4.09 2.23
N ARG A 190 -16.42 2.92 1.99
CA ARG A 190 -16.39 1.80 2.94
C ARG A 190 -15.17 1.83 3.85
N ASN A 191 -14.34 2.88 3.77
CA ASN A 191 -13.26 3.16 4.70
C ASN A 191 -13.84 3.63 6.05
N VAL A 192 -14.68 2.79 6.66
CA VAL A 192 -15.15 2.94 8.03
C VAL A 192 -13.91 2.67 8.89
N PRO A 193 -13.46 3.63 9.72
CA PRO A 193 -12.37 3.36 10.64
C PRO A 193 -12.73 2.12 11.46
N ALA A 194 -11.81 1.17 11.58
CA ALA A 194 -11.94 0.03 12.47
C ALA A 194 -11.87 0.51 13.93
N ALA A 195 -12.86 1.27 14.37
CA ALA A 195 -13.10 1.55 15.77
C ALA A 195 -13.77 0.30 16.35
N ALA A 196 -12.95 -0.60 16.91
CA ALA A 196 -13.46 -1.61 17.81
C ALA A 196 -13.96 -0.89 19.08
N VAL A 197 -15.28 -0.67 19.17
CA VAL A 197 -15.90 -0.29 20.44
C VAL A 197 -15.88 -1.53 21.32
N VAL A 198 -14.80 -1.68 22.10
CA VAL A 198 -14.74 -2.69 23.16
C VAL A 198 -15.58 -2.16 24.31
N ASP A 199 -16.78 -2.71 24.47
CA ASP A 199 -17.55 -2.51 25.70
C ASP A 199 -16.82 -3.25 26.83
N LEU A 200 -15.98 -2.51 27.54
CA LEU A 200 -15.36 -2.99 28.77
C LEU A 200 -16.48 -3.10 29.80
N ASN A 201 -17.08 -4.28 29.90
CA ASN A 201 -17.97 -4.69 30.98
C ASN A 201 -17.21 -4.60 32.32
N ARG A 202 -17.05 -3.38 32.84
CA ARG A 202 -16.42 -3.13 34.13
C ARG A 202 -17.49 -3.30 35.21
N PRO A 203 -17.37 -4.30 36.10
CA PRO A 203 -18.26 -4.39 37.25
C PRO A 203 -18.13 -3.13 38.12
N ASN A 204 -19.22 -2.71 38.75
CA ASN A 204 -19.13 -1.70 39.81
C ASN A 204 -18.42 -2.29 41.05
N SER A 205 -18.15 -1.47 42.07
CA SER A 205 -17.53 -1.90 43.33
C SER A 205 -18.32 -2.96 44.12
N LEU A 206 -19.53 -3.31 43.65
CA LEU A 206 -20.42 -4.33 44.21
C LEU A 206 -20.65 -5.51 43.24
N GLY A 207 -19.84 -5.65 42.18
CA GLY A 207 -19.90 -6.78 41.25
C GLY A 207 -21.07 -6.78 40.25
N ARG A 208 -21.87 -5.70 40.17
CA ARG A 208 -23.02 -5.59 39.26
C ARG A 208 -22.68 -4.78 38.00
N SER A 209 -23.37 -5.06 36.90
CA SER A 209 -23.26 -4.27 35.66
C SER A 209 -23.64 -2.81 35.90
N ARG A 210 -22.85 -1.88 35.34
CA ARG A 210 -23.16 -0.44 35.41
C ARG A 210 -24.32 -0.13 34.46
N LEU A 211 -25.36 0.53 34.95
CA LEU A 211 -26.47 1.03 34.14
C LEU A 211 -25.98 2.18 33.25
N ILE A 212 -25.51 1.88 32.04
CA ILE A 212 -25.28 2.89 31.01
C ILE A 212 -26.47 2.85 30.04
N LYS A 213 -27.19 3.96 29.96
CA LYS A 213 -28.41 4.10 29.16
C LYS A 213 -28.01 4.19 27.67
N GLY A 214 -27.91 3.04 27.00
CA GLY A 214 -27.77 2.98 25.54
C GLY A 214 -29.01 3.55 24.86
N ARG A 215 -28.87 4.71 24.22
CA ARG A 215 -29.93 5.34 23.43
C ARG A 215 -29.99 4.64 22.08
N GLY A 216 -30.83 3.62 21.95
CA GLY A 216 -31.15 3.03 20.65
C GLY A 216 -31.96 3.99 19.78
N ARG A 217 -31.69 3.97 18.46
CA ARG A 217 -32.69 3.72 17.41
C ARG A 217 -32.12 3.78 15.99
N ILE A 218 -32.51 2.74 15.24
CA ILE A 218 -32.82 2.60 13.80
C ILE A 218 -31.68 2.88 12.82
#